data_AF-A0A7S3PC93-F1
#
_entry.id   AF-A0A7S3PC93-F1
#
_cell.length_a   1.000
_cell.length_b   1.000
_cell.length_c   1.000
_cell.angle_alpha   90.00
_cell.angle_beta   90.00
_cell.angle_gamma   90.00
#
_symmetry.space_group_name_H-M   'P 1'
#
loop_
_entity.id
_entity.type
_entity.pdbx_description
1 polymer ?
#
loop_
_entity_poly.entity_id
_entity_poly.type
_entity_poly.pdbx_seq_one_letter_code
_entity_poly.pdbx_strand_id
1 'polypeptide(L)'
;SPTSKNPSSLGRILNRDSFGRGNAKKREKKKTTKQLLQIRDVNIATSLDQHLLVGGQPPSITHNPTIIASTSDSKMTDYAEHTTRLIRATHTKTTVRVYQAYNDRIADAALEAQSFEVARQRGLWSCKRMTWIKPSKVWMAYRCGWTTFKDSNQSRVLALDLDRTKFEKLLAIGTLAKHHPNSDTNNNKKCRDSSVVVQWDPERVMDPTKGPDQVFTKSTPDVRSIQIGLRPPANECLLDAQVVKGITDVTQDFRHAVQALVVGRVEDAAALLWPDENQQETLLDIPSRIQEHLNMTASPTPLVKRENAVVVLGSTANPPHQGHLHCIRKAKSKAVELGFNVLFTTIAVAPAGYVKHKMVDKISRNQQHPLMLDDATRLKVLELTAANMEQEASFGFQAPTRTYGSAWECGCALRPNEETFVIVVVGGDRFKMERTVRPDMVTLCCARSEEQYSALQTEIQKDVEQGFVRNPSKWVLLSSVGPATSSTMIRSILVDGNTTSDQKRQHLLRHGYPDEAATLLLEGLV
;
A
#
# COMPACT_ATOMS: atom_id res chain seq x y z
N SER A 1 0.10 -86.42 35.71
CA SER A 1 1.14 -85.99 34.75
C SER A 1 1.66 -84.62 35.14
N PRO A 2 2.92 -84.48 35.58
CA PRO A 2 3.37 -83.38 36.42
C PRO A 2 4.38 -82.42 35.75
N THR A 3 4.45 -81.19 36.28
CA THR A 3 5.63 -80.37 36.68
C THR A 3 6.90 -80.19 35.80
N SER A 4 7.43 -78.95 35.93
CA SER A 4 8.88 -78.60 36.06
C SER A 4 9.65 -78.38 34.73
N LYS A 5 10.70 -77.56 34.58
CA LYS A 5 11.56 -76.73 35.44
C LYS A 5 12.50 -75.94 34.50
N ASN A 6 12.94 -74.74 34.88
CA ASN A 6 14.20 -74.12 34.41
C ASN A 6 15.42 -74.95 34.89
N PRO A 7 16.66 -74.89 34.32
CA PRO A 7 17.53 -73.70 34.44
C PRO A 7 18.70 -73.49 33.42
N SER A 8 19.33 -72.29 33.50
CA SER A 8 20.79 -71.94 33.46
C SER A 8 21.73 -72.52 32.38
N SER A 9 22.86 -71.95 31.92
CA SER A 9 23.64 -70.70 32.02
C SER A 9 25.00 -71.01 31.37
N LEU A 10 25.67 -70.06 30.70
CA LEU A 10 27.15 -69.89 30.50
C LEU A 10 27.37 -69.02 29.23
N GLY A 11 28.14 -67.94 29.17
CA GLY A 11 29.11 -67.34 30.09
C GLY A 11 29.54 -65.93 29.61
N ARG A 12 30.26 -65.24 30.51
CA ARG A 12 30.80 -63.86 30.49
C ARG A 12 31.75 -63.57 29.31
N ILE A 13 31.96 -62.32 28.89
CA ILE A 13 32.99 -61.33 29.36
C ILE A 13 32.57 -59.94 28.81
N LEU A 14 32.21 -58.91 29.59
CA LEU A 14 32.99 -57.90 30.35
C LEU A 14 33.93 -56.96 29.55
N ASN A 15 33.48 -55.71 29.34
CA ASN A 15 34.08 -54.41 29.72
C ASN A 15 33.29 -53.30 28.98
N ARG A 16 32.49 -52.42 29.59
CA ARG A 16 32.69 -51.39 30.63
C ARG A 16 33.83 -50.40 30.31
N ASP A 17 33.44 -49.25 29.74
CA ASP A 17 33.61 -47.89 30.28
C ASP A 17 33.34 -46.86 29.16
N SER A 18 33.03 -45.58 29.37
CA SER A 18 32.08 -44.83 30.20
C SER A 18 32.25 -43.35 29.78
N PHE A 19 31.20 -42.53 29.90
CA PHE A 19 31.19 -41.05 29.88
C PHE A 19 31.59 -40.24 28.62
N GLY A 20 30.57 -39.54 28.06
CA GLY A 20 30.49 -38.08 28.21
C GLY A 20 30.86 -37.16 27.04
N ARG A 21 29.92 -36.24 26.72
CA ARG A 21 30.05 -34.98 25.93
C ARG A 21 30.24 -35.20 24.43
N GLY A 22 29.67 -34.44 23.49
CA GLY A 22 29.05 -33.12 23.47
C GLY A 22 29.32 -32.54 22.07
N ASN A 23 28.31 -31.93 21.45
CA ASN A 23 28.34 -31.05 20.28
C ASN A 23 29.69 -30.84 19.54
N ALA A 24 29.81 -31.35 18.30
CA ALA A 24 30.44 -30.62 17.18
C ALA A 24 30.40 -31.46 15.89
N LYS A 25 29.87 -30.84 14.83
CA LYS A 25 30.15 -31.03 13.37
C LYS A 25 28.88 -30.98 12.51
N LYS A 26 28.09 -29.94 12.77
CA LYS A 26 27.24 -29.26 11.78
C LYS A 26 28.13 -28.26 11.02
N ARG A 27 29.08 -28.74 10.21
CA ARG A 27 29.99 -27.87 9.44
C ARG A 27 30.56 -28.57 8.20
N GLU A 28 29.71 -29.23 7.42
CA GLU A 28 30.17 -29.87 6.16
C GLU A 28 29.10 -29.98 5.07
N LYS A 29 28.19 -29.00 4.98
CA LYS A 29 27.18 -28.90 3.88
C LYS A 29 27.03 -27.48 3.30
N LYS A 30 28.10 -26.68 3.29
CA LYS A 30 28.10 -25.29 2.76
C LYS A 30 29.15 -25.02 1.67
N LYS A 31 29.60 -26.05 0.94
CA LYS A 31 30.65 -25.91 -0.09
C LYS A 31 30.26 -26.31 -1.53
N THR A 32 28.98 -26.54 -1.83
CA THR A 32 28.56 -27.07 -3.15
C THR A 32 27.57 -26.18 -3.91
N THR A 33 27.66 -24.85 -3.76
CA THR A 33 26.82 -23.91 -4.54
C THR A 33 27.59 -22.62 -4.88
N LYS A 34 28.84 -22.76 -5.37
CA LYS A 34 29.64 -21.61 -5.83
C LYS A 34 30.48 -21.95 -7.07
N GLN A 35 29.93 -22.76 -7.98
CA GLN A 35 30.68 -23.26 -9.14
C GLN A 35 29.90 -23.25 -10.46
N LEU A 36 28.97 -22.30 -10.63
CA LEU A 36 28.34 -21.98 -11.91
C LEU A 36 28.08 -20.47 -11.92
N LEU A 37 29.05 -19.70 -12.41
CA LEU A 37 28.96 -18.34 -12.95
C LEU A 37 30.41 -17.83 -13.19
N GLN A 38 30.99 -18.29 -14.29
CA GLN A 38 32.14 -17.65 -14.96
C GLN A 38 31.79 -17.64 -16.46
N ILE A 39 32.35 -16.67 -17.19
CA ILE A 39 32.06 -16.19 -18.57
C ILE A 39 31.14 -14.96 -18.49
N ARG A 40 31.52 -13.72 -18.84
CA ARG A 40 32.70 -13.13 -19.50
C ARG A 40 32.73 -11.64 -19.13
N ASP A 41 33.86 -11.14 -18.62
CA ASP A 41 34.22 -9.72 -18.67
C ASP A 41 35.02 -9.47 -19.95
N VAL A 42 34.72 -8.38 -20.65
CA VAL A 42 35.61 -7.78 -21.65
C VAL A 42 36.03 -6.41 -21.11
N ASN A 43 37.34 -6.28 -20.91
CA ASN A 43 38.09 -5.09 -20.52
C ASN A 43 37.83 -3.88 -21.41
N ILE A 44 37.73 -2.68 -20.82
CA ILE A 44 38.48 -1.49 -21.27
C ILE A 44 38.88 -0.68 -20.02
N ALA A 45 40.19 -0.47 -19.85
CA ALA A 45 40.78 0.47 -18.91
C ALA A 45 41.73 1.40 -19.68
N THR A 46 41.69 2.70 -19.39
CA THR A 46 42.74 3.70 -19.68
C THR A 46 42.53 4.92 -18.75
N SER A 47 43.40 5.05 -17.74
CA SER A 47 44.39 6.13 -17.46
C SER A 47 43.81 7.42 -16.83
N LEU A 48 44.09 7.77 -15.55
CA LEU A 48 45.30 8.36 -14.92
C LEU A 48 45.71 9.75 -15.46
N ASP A 49 45.54 10.77 -14.60
CA ASP A 49 46.47 11.89 -14.29
C ASP A 49 45.80 12.77 -13.20
N GLN A 50 46.27 12.83 -11.94
CA GLN A 50 47.40 13.57 -11.34
C GLN A 50 47.34 15.11 -11.41
N HIS A 51 47.18 15.73 -10.23
CA HIS A 51 47.69 17.02 -9.72
C HIS A 51 46.79 17.41 -8.50
N LEU A 52 47.21 17.93 -7.34
CA LEU A 52 48.43 18.57 -6.86
C LEU A 52 48.37 18.59 -5.30
N LEU A 53 49.52 18.43 -4.64
CA LEU A 53 49.74 18.53 -3.18
C LEU A 53 50.07 19.96 -2.76
N VAL A 54 49.51 20.46 -1.64
CA VAL A 54 50.10 21.30 -0.56
C VAL A 54 49.09 21.23 0.61
N GLY A 55 49.34 20.93 1.89
CA GLY A 55 50.49 21.06 2.78
C GLY A 55 50.08 21.94 3.97
N GLY A 56 49.90 21.37 5.17
CA GLY A 56 49.71 22.15 6.42
C GLY A 56 48.99 21.41 7.55
N GLN A 57 49.74 21.00 8.59
CA GLN A 57 49.25 20.52 9.90
C GLN A 57 49.37 21.62 10.98
N PRO A 58 48.76 21.46 12.18
CA PRO A 58 48.09 22.52 12.95
C PRO A 58 48.83 22.97 14.22
N PRO A 59 48.22 23.85 15.04
CA PRO A 59 48.47 23.85 16.49
C PRO A 59 47.21 23.53 17.32
N SER A 60 47.46 22.73 18.34
CA SER A 60 46.56 22.33 19.42
C SER A 60 46.48 23.41 20.51
N ILE A 61 45.29 23.70 21.06
CA ILE A 61 45.14 24.12 22.46
C ILE A 61 43.90 23.45 23.06
N THR A 62 44.16 22.84 24.22
CA THR A 62 43.33 22.06 25.14
C THR A 62 42.29 22.88 25.90
N HIS A 63 41.14 22.27 26.24
CA HIS A 63 40.60 22.27 27.62
C HIS A 63 39.53 21.17 27.79
N ASN A 64 39.79 20.23 28.69
CA ASN A 64 38.84 19.30 29.29
C ASN A 64 38.34 19.90 30.61
N PRO A 65 37.13 19.54 31.08
CA PRO A 65 37.12 18.55 32.17
C PRO A 65 36.02 17.47 32.05
N THR A 66 36.47 16.23 32.24
CA THR A 66 35.89 15.16 33.09
C THR A 66 34.37 15.07 33.24
N ILE A 67 33.77 14.03 32.63
CA ILE A 67 32.58 13.36 33.19
C ILE A 67 32.84 11.85 33.25
N ILE A 68 32.57 11.34 34.46
CA ILE A 68 32.79 9.99 34.98
C ILE A 68 32.00 8.97 34.18
N ALA A 69 32.66 7.88 33.79
CA ALA A 69 32.04 6.69 33.24
C ALA A 69 31.18 5.99 34.32
N SER A 70 29.88 5.89 34.07
CA SER A 70 29.03 4.87 34.68
C SER A 70 28.44 4.01 33.56
N THR A 71 28.92 2.78 33.49
CA THR A 71 28.37 1.70 32.69
C THR A 71 26.97 1.34 33.20
N SER A 72 25.96 1.52 32.37
CA SER A 72 24.72 0.76 32.47
C SER A 72 24.27 0.31 31.09
N ASP A 73 24.44 -0.99 30.84
CA ASP A 73 23.76 -1.73 29.79
C ASP A 73 22.24 -1.63 30.00
N SER A 74 21.62 -0.62 29.41
CA SER A 74 20.19 -0.63 29.16
C SER A 74 19.89 0.23 27.94
N LYS A 75 19.57 -0.43 26.82
CA LYS A 75 18.70 0.10 25.75
C LYS A 75 18.49 -0.98 24.68
N MET A 76 17.62 -1.93 25.01
CA MET A 76 16.97 -2.78 24.00
C MET A 76 15.52 -3.11 24.39
N THR A 77 14.83 -2.18 25.04
CA THR A 77 13.45 -2.37 25.53
C THR A 77 12.44 -1.32 25.06
N ASP A 78 12.84 -0.31 24.26
CA ASP A 78 11.98 0.86 24.00
C ASP A 78 11.32 0.89 22.60
N TYR A 79 11.52 -0.12 21.75
CA TYR A 79 10.94 -0.16 20.39
C TYR A 79 9.57 -0.89 20.31
N ALA A 80 9.00 -1.32 21.45
CA ALA A 80 7.78 -2.13 21.46
C ALA A 80 6.47 -1.32 21.36
N GLU A 81 6.50 -0.01 21.61
CA GLU A 81 5.26 0.78 21.83
C GLU A 81 4.56 1.29 20.55
N HIS A 82 5.14 1.16 19.36
CA HIS A 82 4.59 1.79 18.14
C HIS A 82 4.18 0.82 17.01
N THR A 83 4.04 -0.48 17.28
CA THR A 83 3.69 -1.46 16.24
C THR A 83 2.18 -1.59 16.03
N THR A 84 1.71 -1.41 14.80
CA THR A 84 0.33 -1.63 14.35
C THR A 84 0.03 -3.10 14.13
N ARG A 85 -1.09 -3.60 14.66
CA ARG A 85 -1.55 -4.99 14.47
C ARG A 85 -2.99 -4.98 13.98
N LEU A 86 -3.13 -5.08 12.66
CA LEU A 86 -4.41 -5.03 11.96
C LEU A 86 -4.55 -6.25 11.05
N ILE A 87 -5.79 -6.67 10.83
CA ILE A 87 -6.11 -7.71 9.85
C ILE A 87 -6.58 -7.03 8.58
N ARG A 88 -5.79 -7.16 7.50
CA ARG A 88 -6.20 -6.82 6.14
C ARG A 88 -6.48 -8.10 5.38
N ALA A 89 -7.61 -8.14 4.68
CA ALA A 89 -8.05 -9.30 3.93
C ALA A 89 -8.93 -8.86 2.77
N THR A 90 -9.03 -9.69 1.73
CA THR A 90 -10.18 -9.65 0.83
C THR A 90 -11.37 -10.23 1.58
N HIS A 91 -12.50 -9.51 1.68
CA HIS A 91 -13.66 -9.98 2.43
C HIS A 91 -14.98 -9.44 1.85
N THR A 92 -16.06 -10.16 2.17
CA THR A 92 -17.43 -9.73 1.92
C THR A 92 -18.18 -9.59 3.25
N LYS A 93 -19.48 -9.33 3.20
CA LYS A 93 -20.34 -9.39 4.39
C LYS A 93 -20.33 -10.77 5.06
N THR A 94 -20.10 -11.85 4.30
CA THR A 94 -20.25 -13.23 4.77
C THR A 94 -18.97 -14.06 4.70
N THR A 95 -17.94 -13.61 3.99
CA THR A 95 -16.68 -14.37 3.82
C THR A 95 -15.43 -13.55 4.08
N VAL A 96 -14.36 -14.21 4.51
CA VAL A 96 -13.00 -13.67 4.63
C VAL A 96 -12.05 -14.61 3.89
N ARG A 97 -11.27 -14.06 2.96
CA ARG A 97 -10.30 -14.82 2.18
C ARG A 97 -8.99 -15.00 2.94
N VAL A 98 -8.47 -16.21 2.94
CA VAL A 98 -7.14 -16.55 3.46
C VAL A 98 -6.36 -17.41 2.49
N TYR A 99 -5.05 -17.44 2.61
CA TYR A 99 -4.16 -18.14 1.69
C TYR A 99 -3.35 -19.23 2.39
N GLN A 100 -3.14 -20.33 1.67
CA GLN A 100 -2.25 -21.44 2.02
C GLN A 100 -1.46 -21.86 0.80
N ALA A 101 -0.27 -22.46 1.00
CA ALA A 101 0.49 -23.06 -0.09
C ALA A 101 0.72 -24.55 0.12
N TYR A 102 0.65 -25.28 -0.99
CA TYR A 102 0.68 -26.73 -1.04
C TYR A 102 1.45 -27.21 -2.28
N ASN A 103 1.75 -28.50 -2.32
CA ASN A 103 2.19 -29.17 -3.55
C ASN A 103 0.98 -29.45 -4.47
N ASP A 104 1.27 -29.80 -5.72
CA ASP A 104 0.24 -30.04 -6.74
C ASP A 104 -0.78 -31.10 -6.31
N ARG A 105 -0.33 -32.22 -5.73
CA ARG A 105 -1.24 -33.31 -5.33
C ARG A 105 -2.27 -32.89 -4.29
N ILE A 106 -1.90 -32.09 -3.29
CA ILE A 106 -2.83 -31.57 -2.30
C ILE A 106 -3.73 -30.50 -2.92
N ALA A 107 -3.15 -29.62 -3.75
CA ALA A 107 -3.89 -28.53 -4.40
C ALA A 107 -4.98 -29.07 -5.33
N ASP A 108 -4.63 -30.00 -6.21
CA ASP A 108 -5.56 -30.59 -7.18
C ASP A 108 -6.70 -31.32 -6.45
N ALA A 109 -6.39 -32.11 -5.41
CA ALA A 109 -7.41 -32.79 -4.62
C ALA A 109 -8.33 -31.83 -3.85
N ALA A 110 -7.80 -30.70 -3.35
CA ALA A 110 -8.60 -29.70 -2.65
C ALA A 110 -9.49 -28.88 -3.60
N LEU A 111 -8.98 -28.55 -4.79
CA LEU A 111 -9.72 -27.83 -5.83
C LEU A 111 -10.86 -28.68 -6.39
N GLU A 112 -10.58 -29.96 -6.71
CA GLU A 112 -11.57 -30.93 -7.20
C GLU A 112 -12.73 -31.10 -6.22
N ALA A 113 -12.42 -31.22 -4.93
CA ALA A 113 -13.43 -31.47 -3.90
C ALA A 113 -14.02 -30.20 -3.25
N GLN A 114 -13.46 -29.02 -3.54
CA GLN A 114 -13.70 -27.78 -2.80
C GLN A 114 -13.58 -27.95 -1.27
N SER A 115 -12.70 -28.86 -0.83
CA SER A 115 -12.46 -29.23 0.57
C SER A 115 -11.16 -30.03 0.69
N PHE A 116 -10.52 -30.01 1.85
CA PHE A 116 -9.33 -30.86 2.11
C PHE A 116 -9.66 -32.33 2.42
N GLU A 117 -10.94 -32.70 2.42
CA GLU A 117 -11.40 -34.05 2.79
C GLU A 117 -10.87 -35.14 1.85
N VAL A 118 -10.89 -34.92 0.54
CA VAL A 118 -10.32 -35.88 -0.43
C VAL A 118 -8.80 -36.00 -0.26
N ALA A 119 -8.11 -34.88 -0.06
CA ALA A 119 -6.67 -34.88 0.21
C ALA A 119 -6.34 -35.64 1.52
N ARG A 120 -7.20 -35.53 2.55
CA ARG A 120 -7.08 -36.27 3.81
C ARG A 120 -7.29 -37.77 3.63
N GLN A 121 -8.36 -38.17 2.94
CA GLN A 121 -8.68 -39.58 2.67
C GLN A 121 -7.58 -40.26 1.84
N ARG A 122 -6.97 -39.54 0.89
CA ARG A 122 -5.82 -40.01 0.10
C ARG A 122 -4.49 -39.99 0.87
N GLY A 123 -4.47 -39.56 2.13
CA GLY A 123 -3.26 -39.47 2.96
C GLY A 123 -2.28 -38.36 2.55
N LEU A 124 -2.70 -37.44 1.67
CA LEU A 124 -1.88 -36.32 1.18
C LEU A 124 -1.85 -35.16 2.17
N TRP A 125 -2.96 -34.94 2.87
CA TRP A 125 -3.13 -33.91 3.88
C TRP A 125 -3.45 -34.53 5.25
N SER A 126 -3.04 -33.89 6.35
CA SER A 126 -3.19 -34.47 7.69
C SER A 126 -3.69 -33.47 8.72
N CYS A 127 -4.79 -33.80 9.39
CA CYS A 127 -5.24 -33.06 10.57
C CYS A 127 -4.20 -33.12 11.69
N LYS A 128 -3.34 -34.15 11.77
CA LYS A 128 -2.38 -34.28 12.90
C LYS A 128 -1.32 -33.17 12.94
N ARG A 129 -1.15 -32.42 11.86
CA ARG A 129 -0.15 -31.34 11.75
C ARG A 129 -0.82 -29.97 11.81
N MET A 130 -0.14 -29.04 12.45
CA MET A 130 -0.54 -27.64 12.38
C MET A 130 -0.47 -27.13 10.94
N THR A 131 -1.50 -26.40 10.51
CA THR A 131 -1.49 -25.65 9.25
C THR A 131 -1.66 -24.17 9.51
N TRP A 132 -1.13 -23.32 8.63
CA TRP A 132 -1.19 -21.86 8.81
C TRP A 132 -2.03 -21.23 7.71
N ILE A 133 -2.98 -20.37 8.08
CA ILE A 133 -3.72 -19.50 7.17
C ILE A 133 -3.21 -18.06 7.30
N LYS A 134 -3.22 -17.32 6.18
CA LYS A 134 -2.74 -15.93 6.09
C LYS A 134 -3.75 -15.09 5.32
N PRO A 135 -4.30 -14.00 5.88
CA PRO A 135 -5.18 -13.12 5.13
C PRO A 135 -4.47 -12.22 4.10
N SER A 136 -3.16 -11.98 4.25
CA SER A 136 -2.36 -11.12 3.34
C SER A 136 -1.68 -11.92 2.23
N LYS A 137 -1.88 -11.50 0.97
CA LYS A 137 -1.26 -12.04 -0.26
C LYS A 137 0.24 -11.84 -0.24
N VAL A 138 0.72 -10.64 0.08
CA VAL A 138 2.18 -10.35 0.08
C VAL A 138 2.88 -11.07 1.22
N TRP A 139 2.22 -11.23 2.38
CA TRP A 139 2.73 -12.09 3.44
C TRP A 139 2.79 -13.56 3.01
N MET A 140 1.75 -14.07 2.34
CA MET A 140 1.77 -15.40 1.75
C MET A 140 2.89 -15.55 0.72
N ALA A 141 3.06 -14.57 -0.18
CA ALA A 141 4.06 -14.54 -1.22
C ALA A 141 5.47 -14.57 -0.64
N TYR A 142 5.72 -13.78 0.41
CA TYR A 142 6.97 -13.86 1.16
C TYR A 142 7.19 -15.26 1.73
N ARG A 143 6.16 -15.91 2.28
CA ARG A 143 6.31 -17.23 2.94
C ARG A 143 6.53 -18.38 1.96
N CYS A 144 5.82 -18.44 0.83
CA CYS A 144 6.05 -19.44 -0.21
C CYS A 144 7.12 -19.05 -1.24
N GLY A 145 7.65 -17.82 -1.15
CA GLY A 145 8.59 -17.29 -2.14
C GLY A 145 7.97 -17.22 -3.53
N TRP A 146 6.73 -16.71 -3.61
CA TRP A 146 5.96 -16.61 -4.85
C TRP A 146 5.73 -17.94 -5.59
N THR A 147 5.88 -19.08 -4.90
CA THR A 147 5.92 -20.44 -5.47
C THR A 147 7.15 -20.77 -6.32
N THR A 148 8.10 -19.84 -6.44
CA THR A 148 9.24 -19.94 -7.37
C THR A 148 10.59 -19.99 -6.68
N PHE A 149 10.75 -19.34 -5.52
CA PHE A 149 12.06 -19.12 -4.88
C PHE A 149 12.33 -19.97 -3.64
N LYS A 150 11.35 -20.72 -3.12
CA LYS A 150 11.48 -21.46 -1.85
C LYS A 150 11.15 -22.95 -2.01
N ASP A 151 10.35 -23.48 -1.10
CA ASP A 151 10.06 -24.91 -0.96
C ASP A 151 9.19 -25.41 -2.11
N SER A 152 9.64 -26.44 -2.82
CA SER A 152 8.88 -27.07 -3.90
C SER A 152 7.58 -27.71 -3.42
N ASN A 153 7.43 -27.99 -2.12
CA ASN A 153 6.15 -28.41 -1.54
C ASN A 153 5.16 -27.26 -1.33
N GLN A 154 5.51 -26.03 -1.75
CA GLN A 154 4.67 -24.84 -1.73
C GLN A 154 4.55 -24.25 -3.15
N SER A 155 4.43 -25.12 -4.15
CA SER A 155 4.37 -24.79 -5.59
C SER A 155 3.03 -24.19 -6.04
N ARG A 156 1.98 -24.35 -5.23
CA ARG A 156 0.63 -23.84 -5.50
C ARG A 156 0.11 -23.01 -4.34
N VAL A 157 -0.55 -21.88 -4.62
CA VAL A 157 -1.23 -21.05 -3.62
C VAL A 157 -2.74 -21.17 -3.80
N LEU A 158 -3.42 -21.62 -2.75
CA LEU A 158 -4.87 -21.68 -2.70
C LEU A 158 -5.41 -20.50 -1.89
N ALA A 159 -6.40 -19.81 -2.46
CA ALA A 159 -7.25 -18.85 -1.78
C ALA A 159 -8.49 -19.57 -1.26
N LEU A 160 -8.73 -19.51 0.05
CA LEU A 160 -9.86 -20.12 0.73
C LEU A 160 -10.77 -19.00 1.21
N ASP A 161 -12.03 -19.00 0.76
CA ASP A 161 -13.05 -18.11 1.29
C ASP A 161 -13.70 -18.77 2.50
N LEU A 162 -13.38 -18.26 3.69
CA LEU A 162 -13.91 -18.78 4.95
C LEU A 162 -15.18 -18.03 5.32
N ASP A 163 -16.16 -18.73 5.91
CA ASP A 163 -17.28 -18.08 6.58
C ASP A 163 -16.79 -17.10 7.63
N ARG A 164 -17.25 -15.84 7.54
CA ARG A 164 -16.77 -14.75 8.39
C ARG A 164 -17.00 -15.02 9.87
N THR A 165 -18.18 -15.52 10.25
CA THR A 165 -18.49 -15.82 11.65
C THR A 165 -17.64 -16.98 12.17
N LYS A 166 -17.36 -18.00 11.35
CA LYS A 166 -16.46 -19.09 11.72
C LYS A 166 -15.00 -18.63 11.84
N PHE A 167 -14.55 -17.74 10.95
CA PHE A 167 -13.22 -17.12 11.04
C PHE A 167 -13.06 -16.30 12.33
N GLU A 168 -14.03 -15.46 12.67
CA GLU A 168 -14.01 -14.69 13.93
C GLU A 168 -14.02 -15.60 15.16
N LYS A 169 -14.73 -16.75 15.12
CA LYS A 169 -14.67 -17.75 16.20
C LYS A 169 -13.27 -18.35 16.38
N LEU A 170 -12.53 -18.60 15.29
CA LEU A 170 -11.13 -19.03 15.37
C LEU A 170 -10.27 -17.96 16.04
N LEU A 171 -10.44 -16.69 15.68
CA LEU A 171 -9.72 -15.58 16.31
C LEU A 171 -10.04 -15.44 17.80
N ALA A 172 -11.31 -15.59 18.18
CA ALA A 172 -11.77 -15.47 19.57
C ALA A 172 -11.15 -16.53 20.50
N ILE A 173 -10.79 -17.71 19.98
CA ILE A 173 -10.11 -18.77 20.75
C ILE A 173 -8.59 -18.78 20.53
N GLY A 174 -8.08 -17.89 19.67
CA GLY A 174 -6.67 -17.83 19.28
C GLY A 174 -5.75 -17.47 20.44
N THR A 175 -4.63 -18.16 20.59
CA THR A 175 -3.62 -17.83 21.60
C THR A 175 -2.41 -17.19 20.93
N LEU A 176 -2.04 -15.97 21.35
CA LEU A 176 -0.86 -15.29 20.82
C LEU A 176 0.43 -16.11 21.07
N ALA A 177 1.21 -16.32 20.01
CA ALA A 177 2.54 -16.88 20.13
C ALA A 177 3.49 -15.82 20.72
N LYS A 178 4.33 -16.23 21.67
CA LYS A 178 5.37 -15.35 22.23
C LYS A 178 6.61 -15.34 21.32
N HIS A 179 7.14 -14.14 21.05
CA HIS A 179 8.42 -13.92 20.33
C HIS A 179 9.67 -13.95 21.24
N HIS A 180 9.55 -14.24 22.54
CA HIS A 180 10.68 -14.22 23.49
C HIS A 180 10.89 -15.54 24.27
N PRO A 181 12.13 -16.09 24.34
CA PRO A 181 12.43 -17.33 25.04
C PRO A 181 12.28 -17.30 26.58
N ASN A 182 12.21 -16.12 27.21
CA ASN A 182 12.39 -15.96 28.66
C ASN A 182 11.19 -15.37 29.42
N SER A 183 9.96 -15.78 29.13
CA SER A 183 8.81 -15.36 29.97
C SER A 183 7.93 -16.55 30.41
N ASP A 184 7.97 -16.80 31.71
CA ASP A 184 7.08 -17.61 32.57
C ASP A 184 6.51 -18.92 32.02
N THR A 185 6.84 -19.99 32.75
CA THR A 185 6.57 -21.40 32.45
C THR A 185 5.09 -21.76 32.23
N ASN A 186 4.13 -20.98 32.74
CA ASN A 186 2.70 -21.26 32.60
C ASN A 186 2.10 -20.80 31.26
N ASN A 187 2.53 -19.68 30.69
CA ASN A 187 1.96 -19.18 29.43
C ASN A 187 2.53 -19.89 28.18
N ASN A 188 3.76 -20.40 28.25
CA ASN A 188 4.32 -21.24 27.18
C ASN A 188 3.62 -22.61 27.06
N LYS A 189 3.10 -23.16 28.17
CA LYS A 189 2.25 -24.37 28.15
C LYS A 189 0.93 -24.08 27.43
N LYS A 190 0.24 -23.00 27.81
CA LYS A 190 -1.02 -22.58 27.16
C LYS A 190 -0.91 -22.44 25.63
N CYS A 191 0.16 -21.86 25.11
CA CYS A 191 0.37 -21.74 23.65
C CYS A 191 0.65 -23.10 22.97
N ARG A 192 1.35 -24.03 23.64
CA ARG A 192 1.60 -25.39 23.11
C ARG A 192 0.33 -26.22 23.04
N ASP A 193 -0.53 -26.07 24.03
CA ASP A 193 -1.77 -26.85 24.16
C ASP A 193 -2.95 -26.25 23.38
N SER A 194 -2.80 -25.03 22.87
CA SER A 194 -3.87 -24.34 22.12
C SER A 194 -4.09 -24.92 20.72
N SER A 195 -5.36 -25.05 20.35
CA SER A 195 -5.78 -25.49 19.02
C SER A 195 -5.66 -24.38 17.96
N VAL A 196 -5.65 -23.10 18.37
CA VAL A 196 -5.44 -21.95 17.47
C VAL A 196 -4.34 -21.06 18.01
N VAL A 197 -3.30 -20.84 17.21
CA VAL A 197 -2.16 -19.97 17.56
C VAL A 197 -2.10 -18.77 16.64
N VAL A 198 -1.98 -17.58 17.20
CA VAL A 198 -1.91 -16.32 16.44
C VAL A 198 -0.49 -15.75 16.51
N GLN A 199 0.07 -15.43 15.35
CA GLN A 199 1.37 -14.76 15.22
C GLN A 199 1.19 -13.42 14.53
N TRP A 200 1.74 -12.38 15.16
CA TRP A 200 1.94 -11.07 14.53
C TRP A 200 3.36 -11.02 14.01
N ASP A 201 3.52 -11.12 12.69
CA ASP A 201 4.79 -11.06 11.99
C ASP A 201 4.98 -9.70 11.31
N PRO A 202 6.21 -9.23 11.04
CA PRO A 202 6.44 -8.00 10.30
C PRO A 202 5.74 -8.03 8.94
N GLU A 203 4.91 -7.01 8.67
CA GLU A 203 4.21 -6.87 7.38
C GLU A 203 5.22 -6.70 6.24
N ARG A 204 4.81 -7.12 5.03
CA ARG A 204 5.66 -7.11 3.83
C ARG A 204 4.97 -6.33 2.72
N VAL A 205 5.75 -5.51 2.03
CA VAL A 205 5.33 -4.83 0.80
C VAL A 205 6.16 -5.34 -0.37
N MET A 206 5.59 -5.28 -1.57
CA MET A 206 6.35 -5.55 -2.80
C MET A 206 7.44 -4.50 -2.96
N ASP A 207 8.65 -4.93 -3.30
CA ASP A 207 9.79 -4.04 -3.48
C ASP A 207 10.71 -4.63 -4.57
N PRO A 208 10.68 -4.10 -5.81
CA PRO A 208 11.48 -4.61 -6.92
C PRO A 208 12.98 -4.32 -6.74
N THR A 209 13.36 -3.46 -5.80
CA THR A 209 14.78 -3.21 -5.47
C THR A 209 15.40 -4.37 -4.67
N LYS A 210 14.57 -5.31 -4.21
CA LYS A 210 15.00 -6.50 -3.47
C LYS A 210 15.22 -7.67 -4.42
N GLY A 211 16.33 -8.37 -4.24
CA GLY A 211 16.67 -9.54 -5.04
C GLY A 211 15.90 -10.81 -4.66
N PRO A 212 16.17 -11.93 -5.35
CA PRO A 212 15.58 -13.24 -5.08
C PRO A 212 15.78 -13.74 -3.63
N ASP A 213 16.83 -13.30 -2.94
CA ASP A 213 17.13 -13.66 -1.55
C ASP A 213 16.09 -13.09 -0.56
N GLN A 214 15.54 -11.91 -0.87
CA GLN A 214 14.43 -11.28 -0.14
C GLN A 214 13.08 -11.48 -0.84
N VAL A 215 13.05 -12.29 -1.89
CA VAL A 215 11.88 -12.61 -2.72
C VAL A 215 11.11 -11.36 -3.14
N PHE A 216 11.78 -10.28 -3.55
CA PHE A 216 11.12 -9.05 -4.03
C PHE A 216 10.15 -8.43 -3.03
N THR A 217 10.41 -8.58 -1.72
CA THR A 217 9.61 -7.99 -0.64
C THR A 217 10.47 -7.27 0.39
N LYS A 218 9.94 -6.19 0.96
CA LYS A 218 10.55 -5.45 2.07
C LYS A 218 9.66 -5.49 3.30
N SER A 219 10.28 -5.58 4.48
CA SER A 219 9.58 -5.51 5.77
C SER A 219 9.16 -4.09 6.11
N THR A 220 7.96 -3.92 6.67
CA THR A 220 7.50 -2.66 7.28
C THR A 220 7.61 -2.78 8.81
N PRO A 221 8.56 -2.10 9.47
CA PRO A 221 8.88 -2.33 10.88
C PRO A 221 7.76 -1.95 11.85
N ASP A 222 6.86 -1.06 11.46
CA ASP A 222 5.79 -0.52 12.34
C ASP A 222 4.42 -1.16 12.08
N VAL A 223 4.34 -2.14 11.16
CA VAL A 223 3.09 -2.82 10.82
C VAL A 223 3.28 -4.33 10.92
N ARG A 224 2.26 -5.03 11.40
CA ARG A 224 2.26 -6.49 11.55
C ARG A 224 1.14 -7.12 10.73
N SER A 225 1.45 -8.23 10.06
CA SER A 225 0.47 -9.13 9.46
C SER A 225 0.15 -10.26 10.42
N ILE A 226 -1.09 -10.74 10.40
CA ILE A 226 -1.50 -11.91 11.16
C ILE A 226 -1.19 -13.21 10.40
N GLN A 227 -0.72 -14.21 11.13
CA GLN A 227 -0.67 -15.61 10.69
C GLN A 227 -1.36 -16.47 11.74
N ILE A 228 -2.29 -17.33 11.31
CA ILE A 228 -3.15 -18.09 12.23
C ILE A 228 -2.87 -19.58 12.02
N GLY A 229 -2.35 -20.23 13.06
CA GLY A 229 -1.97 -21.63 13.09
C GLY A 229 -3.10 -22.47 13.66
N LEU A 230 -3.59 -23.43 12.89
CA LEU A 230 -4.66 -24.34 13.26
C LEU A 230 -4.06 -25.72 13.55
N ARG A 231 -4.21 -26.20 14.78
CA ARG A 231 -3.85 -27.55 15.23
C ARG A 231 -5.10 -28.40 15.41
N PRO A 232 -5.00 -29.73 15.56
CA PRO A 232 -6.11 -30.53 16.06
C PRO A 232 -6.74 -29.92 17.32
N PRO A 233 -8.07 -29.88 17.44
CA PRO A 233 -9.07 -30.23 16.41
C PRO A 233 -9.42 -29.05 15.46
N ALA A 234 -8.90 -27.84 15.70
CA ALA A 234 -9.29 -26.64 14.95
C ALA A 234 -9.01 -26.70 13.44
N ASN A 235 -7.98 -27.40 12.98
CA ASN A 235 -7.71 -27.54 11.54
C ASN A 235 -8.70 -28.45 10.79
N GLU A 236 -9.48 -29.27 11.51
CA GLU A 236 -10.55 -30.07 10.91
C GLU A 236 -11.67 -29.19 10.34
N CYS A 237 -11.74 -27.92 10.77
CA CYS A 237 -12.66 -26.95 10.18
C CYS A 237 -12.44 -26.75 8.67
N LEU A 238 -11.24 -27.02 8.16
CA LEU A 238 -10.94 -26.93 6.72
C LEU A 238 -11.56 -28.07 5.89
N LEU A 239 -12.16 -29.06 6.55
CA LEU A 239 -12.91 -30.14 5.92
C LEU A 239 -14.41 -29.80 5.80
N ASP A 240 -14.88 -28.84 6.59
CA ASP A 240 -16.29 -28.47 6.72
C ASP A 240 -16.69 -27.40 5.69
N ALA A 241 -17.64 -27.74 4.81
CA ALA A 241 -18.21 -26.83 3.81
C ALA A 241 -18.99 -25.65 4.43
N GLN A 242 -19.36 -25.73 5.72
CA GLN A 242 -19.89 -24.58 6.44
C GLN A 242 -18.81 -23.56 6.80
N VAL A 243 -17.54 -23.96 6.82
CA VAL A 243 -16.40 -23.09 7.12
C VAL A 243 -15.70 -22.67 5.83
N VAL A 244 -15.31 -23.60 4.96
CA VAL A 244 -14.68 -23.30 3.66
C VAL A 244 -15.78 -23.20 2.60
N LYS A 245 -16.06 -21.98 2.13
CA LYS A 245 -17.11 -21.69 1.15
C LYS A 245 -16.64 -21.79 -0.30
N GLY A 246 -15.33 -21.72 -0.53
CA GLY A 246 -14.74 -21.89 -1.85
C GLY A 246 -13.22 -21.95 -1.78
N ILE A 247 -12.63 -22.65 -2.74
CA ILE A 247 -11.18 -22.78 -2.93
C ILE A 247 -10.85 -22.39 -4.36
N THR A 248 -10.03 -21.35 -4.53
CA THR A 248 -9.55 -20.85 -5.83
C THR A 248 -8.04 -21.02 -5.91
N ASP A 249 -7.54 -21.49 -7.06
CA ASP A 249 -6.11 -21.48 -7.34
C ASP A 249 -5.69 -20.10 -7.84
N VAL A 250 -4.81 -19.43 -7.08
CA VAL A 250 -4.26 -18.10 -7.41
C VAL A 250 -2.77 -18.17 -7.74
N THR A 251 -2.27 -19.37 -8.08
CA THR A 251 -0.84 -19.60 -8.34
C THR A 251 -0.31 -18.73 -9.48
N GLN A 252 -1.07 -18.60 -10.57
CA GLN A 252 -0.60 -17.82 -11.72
C GLN A 252 -0.53 -16.33 -11.43
N ASP A 253 -1.47 -15.79 -10.63
CA ASP A 253 -1.41 -14.39 -10.19
C ASP A 253 -0.11 -14.11 -9.43
N PHE A 254 0.29 -15.01 -8.52
CA PHE A 254 1.53 -14.89 -7.77
C PHE A 254 2.77 -14.99 -8.69
N ARG A 255 2.78 -15.93 -9.64
CA ARG A 255 3.90 -16.11 -10.57
C ARG A 255 4.06 -14.95 -11.54
N HIS A 256 2.96 -14.47 -12.11
CA HIS A 256 2.97 -13.31 -12.99
C HIS A 256 3.33 -12.03 -12.23
N ALA A 257 2.82 -11.86 -11.00
CA ALA A 257 3.16 -10.70 -10.18
C ALA A 257 4.66 -10.63 -9.92
N VAL A 258 5.30 -11.76 -9.57
CA VAL A 258 6.75 -11.73 -9.34
C VAL A 258 7.57 -11.57 -10.63
N GLN A 259 7.09 -12.08 -11.77
CA GLN A 259 7.71 -11.79 -13.07
C GLN A 259 7.67 -10.29 -13.39
N ALA A 260 6.58 -9.60 -13.07
CA ALA A 260 6.49 -8.15 -13.20
C ALA A 260 7.44 -7.42 -12.24
N LEU A 261 7.54 -7.86 -10.98
CA LEU A 261 8.47 -7.29 -10.00
C LEU A 261 9.94 -7.45 -10.40
N VAL A 262 10.32 -8.59 -11.00
CA VAL A 262 11.69 -8.84 -11.48
C VAL A 262 12.14 -7.79 -12.50
N VAL A 263 11.21 -7.24 -13.29
CA VAL A 263 11.48 -6.20 -14.29
C VAL A 263 11.06 -4.79 -13.83
N GLY A 264 10.77 -4.61 -12.53
CA GLY A 264 10.47 -3.31 -11.94
C GLY A 264 9.04 -2.79 -12.14
N ARG A 265 8.10 -3.60 -12.64
CA ARG A 265 6.71 -3.20 -12.90
C ARG A 265 5.81 -3.50 -11.69
N VAL A 266 5.82 -2.60 -10.71
CA VAL A 266 5.09 -2.79 -9.43
C VAL A 266 3.58 -2.67 -9.61
N GLU A 267 3.14 -1.75 -10.45
CA GLU A 267 1.73 -1.50 -10.75
C GLU A 267 1.09 -2.70 -11.45
N ASP A 268 1.80 -3.31 -12.39
CA ASP A 268 1.38 -4.54 -13.06
C ASP A 268 1.28 -5.70 -12.05
N ALA A 269 2.27 -5.83 -11.15
CA ALA A 269 2.22 -6.84 -10.10
C ALA A 269 1.02 -6.64 -9.16
N ALA A 270 0.71 -5.39 -8.82
CA ALA A 270 -0.46 -5.06 -8.01
C ALA A 270 -1.77 -5.37 -8.76
N ALA A 271 -1.88 -5.03 -10.03
CA ALA A 271 -3.07 -5.35 -10.84
C ALA A 271 -3.30 -6.86 -10.98
N LEU A 272 -2.23 -7.67 -11.02
CA LEU A 272 -2.34 -9.13 -11.04
C LEU A 272 -2.78 -9.70 -9.69
N LEU A 273 -2.28 -9.15 -8.58
CA LEU A 273 -2.70 -9.59 -7.25
C LEU A 273 -4.07 -9.04 -6.85
N TRP A 274 -4.52 -7.91 -7.38
CA TRP A 274 -5.79 -7.27 -7.02
C TRP A 274 -6.47 -6.73 -8.28
N PRO A 275 -7.02 -7.61 -9.15
CA PRO A 275 -7.53 -7.23 -10.46
C PRO A 275 -8.85 -6.46 -10.44
N ASP A 276 -9.62 -6.56 -9.35
CA ASP A 276 -10.88 -5.84 -9.16
C ASP A 276 -10.97 -5.23 -7.76
N GLU A 277 -11.81 -4.20 -7.59
CA GLU A 277 -11.99 -3.49 -6.32
C GLU A 277 -12.51 -4.40 -5.19
N ASN A 278 -13.28 -5.44 -5.53
CA ASN A 278 -13.81 -6.41 -4.57
C ASN A 278 -12.76 -7.42 -4.11
N GLN A 279 -11.62 -7.49 -4.79
CA GLN A 279 -10.50 -8.36 -4.46
C GLN A 279 -9.41 -7.65 -3.66
N GLN A 280 -9.49 -6.33 -3.44
CA GLN A 280 -8.52 -5.60 -2.64
C GLN A 280 -8.53 -6.02 -1.16
N GLU A 281 -7.34 -6.01 -0.55
CA GLU A 281 -7.19 -6.27 0.88
C GLU A 281 -7.50 -5.00 1.68
N THR A 282 -8.68 -4.95 2.27
CA THR A 282 -9.11 -3.85 3.13
C THR A 282 -9.08 -4.24 4.60
N LEU A 283 -9.17 -3.26 5.50
CA LEU A 283 -9.24 -3.54 6.94
C LEU A 283 -10.50 -4.36 7.25
N LEU A 284 -10.30 -5.47 7.93
CA LEU A 284 -11.38 -6.32 8.41
C LEU A 284 -11.90 -5.75 9.73
N ASP A 285 -13.20 -5.47 9.78
CA ASP A 285 -13.87 -5.07 11.02
C ASP A 285 -14.02 -6.29 11.95
N ILE A 286 -13.31 -6.25 13.07
CA ILE A 286 -13.22 -7.34 14.05
C ILE A 286 -13.87 -6.88 15.36
N PRO A 287 -14.74 -7.67 16.01
CA PRO A 287 -15.32 -7.29 17.29
C PRO A 287 -14.28 -6.89 18.35
N SER A 288 -14.51 -5.79 19.10
CA SER A 288 -13.54 -5.22 20.05
C SER A 288 -12.98 -6.24 21.05
N ARG A 289 -13.81 -7.17 21.54
CA ARG A 289 -13.37 -8.25 22.43
C ARG A 289 -12.26 -9.12 21.81
N ILE A 290 -12.29 -9.34 20.50
CA ILE A 290 -11.28 -10.12 19.77
C ILE A 290 -10.05 -9.24 19.52
N GLN A 291 -10.24 -7.95 19.23
CA GLN A 291 -9.15 -7.00 19.09
C GLN A 291 -8.31 -6.93 20.37
N GLU A 292 -8.96 -6.74 21.52
CA GLU A 292 -8.32 -6.74 22.85
C GLU A 292 -7.63 -8.07 23.12
N HIS A 293 -8.33 -9.19 22.92
CA HIS A 293 -7.79 -10.54 23.15
C HIS A 293 -6.54 -10.86 22.33
N LEU A 294 -6.47 -10.35 21.10
CA LEU A 294 -5.33 -10.56 20.20
C LEU A 294 -4.30 -9.42 20.24
N ASN A 295 -4.41 -8.50 21.20
CA ASN A 295 -3.57 -7.31 21.31
C ASN A 295 -3.46 -6.59 19.96
N MET A 296 -4.58 -6.48 19.24
CA MET A 296 -4.68 -5.66 18.04
C MET A 296 -4.55 -4.21 18.45
N THR A 297 -3.54 -3.55 17.91
CA THR A 297 -3.30 -2.14 18.09
C THR A 297 -3.83 -1.44 16.86
N ALA A 298 -4.62 -0.39 17.07
CA ALA A 298 -4.84 0.58 16.02
C ALA A 298 -3.49 1.07 15.49
N SER A 299 -3.46 1.51 14.23
CA SER A 299 -2.32 2.22 13.66
C SER A 299 -1.74 3.23 14.67
N PRO A 300 -0.44 3.62 14.63
CA PRO A 300 0.01 4.86 15.28
C PRO A 300 -0.67 6.10 14.70
N THR A 301 -1.69 5.94 13.85
CA THR A 301 -2.81 6.87 13.79
C THR A 301 -3.75 6.54 14.96
N PRO A 302 -3.74 7.34 16.05
CA PRO A 302 -4.79 7.22 17.04
C PRO A 302 -6.15 7.27 16.34
N LEU A 303 -7.20 6.82 17.01
CA LEU A 303 -8.52 7.45 16.86
C LEU A 303 -8.40 8.93 17.28
N VAL A 304 -7.59 9.71 16.57
CA VAL A 304 -7.84 11.12 16.39
C VAL A 304 -9.18 11.10 15.68
N LYS A 305 -10.15 11.78 16.25
CA LYS A 305 -11.33 12.28 15.52
C LYS A 305 -10.78 12.73 14.16
N ARG A 306 -10.93 11.92 13.09
CA ARG A 306 -10.33 12.25 11.79
C ARG A 306 -10.84 13.63 11.47
N GLU A 307 -9.93 14.60 11.36
CA GLU A 307 -10.35 15.96 11.11
C GLU A 307 -11.16 15.95 9.82
N ASN A 308 -12.40 16.43 9.91
CA ASN A 308 -13.23 16.54 8.75
C ASN A 308 -12.55 17.54 7.81
N ALA A 309 -12.49 17.21 6.53
CA ALA A 309 -11.91 18.10 5.55
C ALA A 309 -12.78 18.21 4.31
N VAL A 310 -12.72 19.38 3.69
CA VAL A 310 -13.17 19.59 2.31
C VAL A 310 -11.95 19.82 1.44
N VAL A 311 -11.90 19.15 0.28
CA VAL A 311 -10.77 19.27 -0.66
C VAL A 311 -11.19 20.15 -1.82
N VAL A 312 -10.45 21.24 -2.07
CA VAL A 312 -10.86 22.28 -3.01
C VAL A 312 -9.76 22.58 -4.02
N LEU A 313 -10.03 22.33 -5.30
CA LEU A 313 -9.12 22.69 -6.39
C LEU A 313 -9.45 24.08 -6.94
N GLY A 314 -8.48 25.00 -6.88
CA GLY A 314 -8.62 26.31 -7.52
C GLY A 314 -8.38 26.24 -9.02
N SER A 315 -9.34 26.63 -9.85
CA SER A 315 -9.16 26.68 -11.31
C SER A 315 -9.92 27.81 -11.99
N THR A 316 -9.39 28.27 -13.12
CA THR A 316 -10.18 29.12 -14.05
C THR A 316 -11.29 28.31 -14.73
N ALA A 317 -11.09 27.00 -14.89
CA ALA A 317 -12.07 26.08 -15.49
C ALA A 317 -12.74 26.67 -16.74
N ASN A 318 -11.96 27.07 -17.75
CA ASN A 318 -12.47 27.73 -18.96
C ASN A 318 -12.10 26.95 -20.23
N PRO A 319 -12.73 25.80 -20.52
CA PRO A 319 -13.73 25.09 -19.68
C PRO A 319 -13.11 24.13 -18.64
N PRO A 320 -13.90 23.64 -17.66
CA PRO A 320 -13.54 22.46 -16.85
C PRO A 320 -13.36 21.25 -17.76
N HIS A 321 -12.56 20.26 -17.35
CA HIS A 321 -12.23 19.08 -18.17
C HIS A 321 -11.73 17.93 -17.29
N GLN A 322 -11.59 16.73 -17.87
CA GLN A 322 -11.17 15.50 -17.19
C GLN A 322 -9.88 15.63 -16.36
N GLY A 323 -8.86 16.33 -16.86
CA GLY A 323 -7.65 16.62 -16.07
C GLY A 323 -7.89 17.34 -14.72
N HIS A 324 -8.90 18.20 -14.59
CA HIS A 324 -9.27 18.81 -13.31
C HIS A 324 -9.87 17.78 -12.35
N LEU A 325 -10.76 16.92 -12.86
CA LEU A 325 -11.45 15.91 -12.08
C LEU A 325 -10.50 14.77 -11.66
N HIS A 326 -9.54 14.41 -12.52
CA HIS A 326 -8.43 13.53 -12.16
C HIS A 326 -7.59 14.10 -11.01
N CYS A 327 -7.21 15.39 -11.11
CA CYS A 327 -6.41 16.09 -10.11
C CYS A 327 -7.09 16.10 -8.74
N ILE A 328 -8.38 16.46 -8.68
CA ILE A 328 -9.13 16.49 -7.41
C ILE A 328 -9.33 15.08 -6.84
N ARG A 329 -9.49 14.04 -7.69
CA ARG A 329 -9.55 12.64 -7.24
C ARG A 329 -8.26 12.20 -6.56
N LYS A 330 -7.11 12.47 -7.18
CA LYS A 330 -5.79 12.19 -6.60
C LYS A 330 -5.58 12.93 -5.28
N ALA A 331 -6.00 14.20 -5.23
CA ALA A 331 -5.95 15.00 -4.02
C ALA A 331 -6.82 14.42 -2.89
N LYS A 332 -8.03 13.92 -3.20
CA LYS A 332 -8.89 13.21 -2.24
C LYS A 332 -8.19 11.98 -1.67
N SER A 333 -7.66 11.11 -2.54
CA SER A 333 -6.93 9.91 -2.10
C SER A 333 -5.77 10.27 -1.18
N LYS A 334 -5.03 11.34 -1.50
CA LYS A 334 -3.95 11.81 -0.62
C LYS A 334 -4.48 12.34 0.71
N ALA A 335 -5.55 13.15 0.71
CA ALA A 335 -6.13 13.67 1.94
C ALA A 335 -6.56 12.54 2.88
N VAL A 336 -7.13 11.45 2.34
CA VAL A 336 -7.45 10.24 3.12
C VAL A 336 -6.20 9.55 3.63
N GLU A 337 -5.13 9.44 2.83
CA GLU A 337 -3.83 8.91 3.26
C GLU A 337 -3.21 9.73 4.39
N LEU A 338 -3.38 11.05 4.36
CA LEU A 338 -2.94 11.99 5.42
C LEU A 338 -3.81 11.91 6.69
N GLY A 339 -4.85 11.06 6.71
CA GLY A 339 -5.68 10.81 7.89
C GLY A 339 -6.95 11.66 8.00
N PHE A 340 -7.27 12.49 7.00
CA PHE A 340 -8.49 13.29 7.01
C PHE A 340 -9.74 12.46 6.70
N ASN A 341 -10.87 12.85 7.29
CA ASN A 341 -12.18 12.40 6.84
C ASN A 341 -12.70 13.36 5.78
N VAL A 342 -12.51 13.04 4.50
CA VAL A 342 -12.93 13.92 3.41
C VAL A 342 -14.45 13.86 3.24
N LEU A 343 -15.13 14.95 3.60
CA LEU A 343 -16.59 15.05 3.50
C LEU A 343 -17.04 15.12 2.04
N PHE A 344 -16.40 15.98 1.25
CA PHE A 344 -16.61 16.11 -0.18
C PHE A 344 -15.42 16.81 -0.84
N THR A 345 -15.41 16.79 -2.16
CA THR A 345 -14.46 17.51 -3.01
C THR A 345 -15.17 18.53 -3.88
N THR A 346 -14.49 19.61 -4.26
CA THR A 346 -15.07 20.60 -5.18
C THR A 346 -13.98 21.34 -5.97
N ILE A 347 -14.39 22.06 -7.01
CA ILE A 347 -13.50 22.93 -7.80
C ILE A 347 -13.98 24.37 -7.62
N ALA A 348 -13.13 25.22 -7.06
CA ALA A 348 -13.37 26.66 -6.99
C ALA A 348 -13.18 27.28 -8.38
N VAL A 349 -14.28 27.45 -9.10
CA VAL A 349 -14.33 28.08 -10.42
C VAL A 349 -14.12 29.59 -10.28
N ALA A 350 -13.07 30.12 -10.91
CA ALA A 350 -12.75 31.55 -10.81
C ALA A 350 -13.81 32.45 -11.48
N PRO A 351 -14.04 33.68 -10.98
CA PRO A 351 -15.01 34.62 -11.59
C PRO A 351 -14.54 35.12 -12.96
N ALA A 352 -15.48 35.47 -13.85
CA ALA A 352 -15.18 36.00 -15.20
C ALA A 352 -14.16 37.15 -15.19
N GLY A 353 -14.23 38.07 -14.22
CA GLY A 353 -13.28 39.18 -14.11
C GLY A 353 -11.81 38.71 -13.96
N TYR A 354 -11.59 37.66 -13.15
CA TYR A 354 -10.27 37.04 -13.00
C TYR A 354 -9.83 36.32 -14.29
N VAL A 355 -10.75 35.61 -14.94
CA VAL A 355 -10.49 34.94 -16.22
C VAL A 355 -10.06 35.96 -17.27
N LYS A 356 -10.76 37.10 -17.38
CA LYS A 356 -10.46 38.18 -18.31
C LYS A 356 -9.04 38.72 -18.09
N HIS A 357 -8.67 39.06 -16.86
CA HIS A 357 -7.31 39.52 -16.55
C HIS A 357 -6.25 38.49 -16.98
N LYS A 358 -6.45 37.23 -16.59
CA LYS A 358 -5.50 36.15 -16.91
C LYS A 358 -5.38 35.89 -18.41
N MET A 359 -6.46 36.10 -19.16
CA MET A 359 -6.47 35.95 -20.62
C MET A 359 -5.82 37.14 -21.31
N VAL A 360 -6.03 38.38 -20.85
CA VAL A 360 -5.39 39.59 -21.38
C VAL A 360 -3.85 39.52 -21.28
N ASP A 361 -3.32 39.00 -20.17
CA ASP A 361 -1.88 38.76 -19.99
C ASP A 361 -1.29 37.74 -20.98
N LYS A 362 -2.14 36.88 -21.57
CA LYS A 362 -1.76 35.90 -22.59
C LYS A 362 -1.92 36.43 -24.02
N ILE A 363 -2.95 37.24 -24.26
CA ILE A 363 -3.24 37.87 -25.58
C ILE A 363 -2.10 38.80 -26.01
N SER A 364 -1.52 39.53 -25.05
CA SER A 364 -0.37 40.42 -25.28
C SER A 364 0.88 39.67 -25.79
N ARG A 365 0.89 38.33 -25.80
CA ARG A 365 1.99 37.49 -26.31
C ARG A 365 1.68 36.74 -27.61
N ASN A 366 0.42 36.64 -28.05
CA ASN A 366 0.01 36.00 -29.31
C ASN A 366 -1.40 36.44 -29.70
N GLN A 367 -1.53 37.11 -30.85
CA GLN A 367 -2.74 37.78 -31.34
C GLN A 367 -3.88 36.82 -31.76
N GLN A 368 -4.58 36.23 -30.79
CA GLN A 368 -5.92 35.63 -31.00
C GLN A 368 -6.80 35.91 -29.78
N HIS A 369 -8.07 36.30 -30.01
CA HIS A 369 -9.04 36.45 -28.93
C HIS A 369 -9.37 35.08 -28.31
N PRO A 370 -9.03 34.81 -27.04
CA PRO A 370 -9.27 33.53 -26.42
C PRO A 370 -10.74 33.42 -26.06
N LEU A 371 -11.38 32.31 -26.43
CA LEU A 371 -12.73 31.98 -25.99
C LEU A 371 -12.86 32.09 -24.46
N MET A 372 -13.80 32.91 -24.00
CA MET A 372 -14.13 33.08 -22.59
C MET A 372 -15.58 32.68 -22.38
N LEU A 373 -15.79 31.53 -21.76
CA LEU A 373 -17.11 31.09 -21.36
C LEU A 373 -17.54 31.89 -20.12
N ASP A 374 -18.82 32.25 -20.06
CA ASP A 374 -19.40 32.91 -18.89
C ASP A 374 -19.38 32.00 -17.64
N ASP A 375 -19.69 32.58 -16.48
CA ASP A 375 -19.69 31.86 -15.20
C ASP A 375 -20.70 30.71 -15.17
N ALA A 376 -21.92 30.94 -15.68
CA ALA A 376 -23.01 29.96 -15.65
C ALA A 376 -22.69 28.74 -16.52
N THR A 377 -22.18 28.96 -17.73
CA THR A 377 -21.75 27.91 -18.65
C THR A 377 -20.64 27.07 -18.03
N ARG A 378 -19.62 27.70 -17.43
CA ARG A 378 -18.50 26.97 -16.80
C ARG A 378 -18.95 26.13 -15.60
N LEU A 379 -19.84 26.67 -14.76
CA LEU A 379 -20.41 25.95 -13.62
C LEU A 379 -21.27 24.77 -14.08
N LYS A 380 -22.13 24.96 -15.09
CA LYS A 380 -23.01 23.91 -15.59
C LYS A 380 -22.25 22.78 -16.29
N VAL A 381 -21.26 23.11 -17.11
CA VAL A 381 -20.37 22.12 -17.74
C VAL A 381 -19.60 21.34 -16.66
N LEU A 382 -19.15 21.99 -15.59
CA LEU A 382 -18.49 21.30 -14.48
C LEU A 382 -19.42 20.30 -13.80
N GLU A 383 -20.64 20.72 -13.46
CA GLU A 383 -21.66 19.86 -12.85
C GLU A 383 -21.92 18.61 -13.70
N LEU A 384 -22.23 18.80 -14.99
CA LEU A 384 -22.51 17.68 -15.91
C LEU A 384 -21.30 16.76 -16.07
N THR A 385 -20.11 17.33 -16.25
CA THR A 385 -18.89 16.54 -16.45
C THR A 385 -18.51 15.76 -15.19
N ALA A 386 -18.76 16.32 -13.99
CA ALA A 386 -18.53 15.64 -12.73
C ALA A 386 -19.58 14.55 -12.46
N ALA A 387 -20.86 14.80 -12.71
CA ALA A 387 -21.93 13.82 -12.54
C ALA A 387 -21.71 12.56 -13.41
N ASN A 388 -21.22 12.76 -14.64
CA ASN A 388 -20.84 11.65 -15.51
C ASN A 388 -19.69 10.80 -14.94
N MET A 389 -18.83 11.38 -14.09
CA MET A 389 -17.76 10.65 -13.39
C MET A 389 -18.20 10.00 -12.08
N GLU A 390 -19.29 10.46 -11.46
CA GLU A 390 -19.82 9.89 -10.19
C GLU A 390 -20.48 8.52 -10.35
N GLN A 391 -20.61 8.00 -11.58
CA GLN A 391 -21.00 6.60 -11.82
C GLN A 391 -19.99 5.59 -11.25
N GLU A 392 -18.78 6.04 -10.88
CA GLU A 392 -17.87 5.36 -9.97
C GLU A 392 -18.23 5.73 -8.51
N ALA A 393 -18.81 4.81 -7.73
CA ALA A 393 -19.48 5.03 -6.44
C ALA A 393 -18.63 5.62 -5.27
N SER A 394 -17.53 6.32 -5.53
CA SER A 394 -16.58 6.79 -4.52
C SER A 394 -16.02 8.23 -4.74
N PHE A 395 -16.48 8.99 -5.74
CA PHE A 395 -15.87 10.30 -6.05
C PHE A 395 -16.26 11.43 -5.06
N GLY A 396 -17.54 11.54 -4.66
CA GLY A 396 -18.00 12.49 -3.62
C GLY A 396 -17.70 13.95 -3.97
N PHE A 397 -18.14 14.37 -5.16
CA PHE A 397 -17.89 15.71 -5.70
C PHE A 397 -19.13 16.58 -5.56
N GLN A 398 -18.95 17.78 -5.02
CA GLN A 398 -20.01 18.77 -4.91
C GLN A 398 -19.71 19.91 -5.88
N ALA A 399 -20.52 20.02 -6.94
CA ALA A 399 -20.42 21.15 -7.85
C ALA A 399 -20.73 22.46 -7.10
N PRO A 400 -19.90 23.51 -7.23
CA PRO A 400 -20.19 24.80 -6.63
C PRO A 400 -21.39 25.46 -7.34
N THR A 401 -22.18 26.24 -6.60
CA THR A 401 -23.34 26.98 -7.14
C THR A 401 -22.98 28.37 -7.66
N ARG A 402 -21.77 28.85 -7.38
CA ARG A 402 -21.24 30.16 -7.82
C ARG A 402 -19.74 30.12 -8.03
N THR A 403 -19.18 31.19 -8.57
CA THR A 403 -17.73 31.38 -8.66
C THR A 403 -17.12 31.89 -7.36
N TYR A 404 -15.82 31.66 -7.18
CA TYR A 404 -15.06 32.01 -5.97
C TYR A 404 -13.69 32.58 -6.34
N GLY A 405 -13.25 33.62 -5.62
CA GLY A 405 -11.96 34.27 -5.86
C GLY A 405 -10.76 33.39 -5.52
N SER A 406 -10.93 32.38 -4.65
CA SER A 406 -9.89 31.40 -4.32
C SER A 406 -10.46 30.05 -3.89
N ALA A 407 -9.61 29.01 -3.93
CA ALA A 407 -9.94 27.70 -3.36
C ALA A 407 -10.23 27.77 -1.86
N TRP A 408 -9.50 28.63 -1.14
CA TRP A 408 -9.71 28.87 0.27
C TRP A 408 -11.10 29.45 0.55
N GLU A 409 -11.47 30.54 -0.14
CA GLU A 409 -12.79 31.18 0.00
C GLU A 409 -13.93 30.18 -0.27
N CYS A 410 -13.77 29.36 -1.31
CA CYS A 410 -14.73 28.31 -1.65
C CYS A 410 -14.85 27.27 -0.54
N GLY A 411 -13.73 26.77 -0.01
CA GLY A 411 -13.73 25.81 1.09
C GLY A 411 -14.36 26.37 2.37
N CYS A 412 -14.03 27.62 2.73
CA CYS A 412 -14.64 28.29 3.89
C CYS A 412 -16.14 28.49 3.73
N ALA A 413 -16.62 28.76 2.51
CA ALA A 413 -18.04 28.96 2.24
C ALA A 413 -18.84 27.65 2.22
N LEU A 414 -18.23 26.53 1.84
CA LEU A 414 -18.92 25.24 1.67
C LEU A 414 -18.73 24.28 2.85
N ARG A 415 -17.71 24.47 3.69
CA ARG A 415 -17.50 23.62 4.87
C ARG A 415 -18.69 23.74 5.84
N PRO A 416 -19.09 22.64 6.51
CA PRO A 416 -20.24 22.65 7.42
C PRO A 416 -20.01 23.46 8.70
N ASN A 417 -18.76 23.59 9.15
CA ASN A 417 -18.37 24.34 10.35
C ASN A 417 -16.88 24.71 10.31
N GLU A 418 -16.45 25.58 11.22
CA GLU A 418 -15.05 26.05 11.30
C GLU A 418 -14.06 24.98 11.76
N GLU A 419 -14.53 23.91 12.42
CA GLU A 419 -13.72 22.75 12.78
C GLU A 419 -13.35 21.89 11.56
N THR A 420 -14.01 22.09 10.42
CA THR A 420 -13.71 21.38 9.17
C THR A 420 -12.57 22.06 8.43
N PHE A 421 -11.50 21.31 8.19
CA PHE A 421 -10.31 21.76 7.48
C PHE A 421 -10.59 22.02 6.00
N VAL A 422 -9.86 22.99 5.45
CA VAL A 422 -9.87 23.25 4.00
C VAL A 422 -8.53 22.83 3.44
N ILE A 423 -8.55 21.79 2.61
CA ILE A 423 -7.38 21.32 1.89
C ILE A 423 -7.40 21.99 0.51
N VAL A 424 -6.44 22.89 0.28
CA VAL A 424 -6.30 23.63 -0.96
C VAL A 424 -5.46 22.85 -1.95
N VAL A 425 -6.00 22.59 -3.13
CA VAL A 425 -5.30 21.93 -4.22
C VAL A 425 -4.91 22.95 -5.28
N VAL A 426 -3.64 22.94 -5.67
CA VAL A 426 -3.09 23.78 -6.73
C VAL A 426 -2.36 22.93 -7.75
N GLY A 427 -2.45 23.31 -9.03
CA GLY A 427 -1.61 22.70 -10.07
C GLY A 427 -0.15 23.13 -9.93
N GLY A 428 0.78 22.28 -10.34
CA GLY A 428 2.22 22.57 -10.30
C GLY A 428 2.61 23.88 -11.01
N ASP A 429 1.85 24.29 -12.04
CA ASP A 429 2.03 25.56 -12.75
C ASP A 429 1.72 26.81 -11.92
N ARG A 430 0.98 26.65 -10.82
CA ARG A 430 0.60 27.73 -9.90
C ARG A 430 1.14 27.51 -8.50
N PHE A 431 2.02 26.52 -8.32
CA PHE A 431 2.63 26.29 -7.05
C PHE A 431 3.53 27.48 -6.72
N LYS A 432 3.07 28.30 -5.79
CA LYS A 432 3.86 29.37 -5.18
C LYS A 432 3.77 29.15 -3.69
N MET A 433 4.91 28.87 -3.09
CA MET A 433 5.05 28.76 -1.63
C MET A 433 4.53 30.07 -1.00
N GLU A 434 3.41 29.99 -0.28
CA GLU A 434 2.89 31.14 0.46
C GLU A 434 3.76 31.38 1.69
N ARG A 435 4.21 32.63 1.87
CA ARG A 435 5.00 33.06 3.05
C ARG A 435 4.15 33.20 4.32
N THR A 436 2.83 33.09 4.19
CA THR A 436 1.83 33.28 5.25
C THR A 436 1.28 31.92 5.68
N VAL A 437 1.32 31.64 6.99
CA VAL A 437 0.83 30.37 7.55
C VAL A 437 -0.64 30.51 7.89
N ARG A 438 -1.49 29.66 7.32
CA ARG A 438 -2.85 29.44 7.80
C ARG A 438 -2.88 28.15 8.65
N PRO A 439 -3.19 28.22 9.95
CA PRO A 439 -3.10 27.08 10.85
C PRO A 439 -4.07 25.94 10.52
N ASP A 440 -5.11 26.21 9.74
CA ASP A 440 -6.19 25.30 9.32
C ASP A 440 -6.16 24.95 7.81
N MET A 441 -5.05 25.23 7.14
CA MET A 441 -4.84 24.93 5.71
C MET A 441 -3.75 23.89 5.48
N VAL A 442 -4.04 22.92 4.62
CA VAL A 442 -3.05 22.04 3.98
C VAL A 442 -3.06 22.33 2.49
N THR A 443 -1.88 22.42 1.87
CA THR A 443 -1.76 22.65 0.43
C THR A 443 -1.21 21.43 -0.27
N LEU A 444 -2.00 20.90 -1.21
CA LEU A 444 -1.63 19.81 -2.09
C LEU A 444 -1.22 20.38 -3.45
N CYS A 445 0.00 20.10 -3.88
CA CYS A 445 0.50 20.46 -5.19
C CYS A 445 0.40 19.27 -6.14
N CYS A 446 -0.37 19.38 -7.22
CA CYS A 446 -0.49 18.33 -8.22
C CYS A 446 0.41 18.64 -9.42
N ALA A 447 1.54 17.92 -9.50
CA ALA A 447 2.39 17.91 -10.68
C ALA A 447 1.72 17.12 -11.82
N ARG A 448 1.81 17.65 -13.04
CA ARG A 448 1.14 17.07 -14.23
C ARG A 448 2.05 16.18 -15.08
N SER A 449 3.35 16.13 -14.78
CA SER A 449 4.32 15.21 -15.38
C SER A 449 5.39 14.83 -14.36
N GLU A 450 6.13 13.75 -14.63
CA GLU A 450 7.25 13.31 -13.80
C GLU A 450 8.41 14.32 -13.83
N GLU A 451 8.65 14.99 -14.97
CA GLU A 451 9.65 16.06 -15.02
C GLU A 451 9.23 17.24 -14.13
N GLN A 452 7.96 17.64 -14.19
CA GLN A 452 7.45 18.72 -13.33
C GLN A 452 7.48 18.33 -11.85
N TYR A 453 7.17 17.07 -11.53
CA TYR A 453 7.26 16.55 -10.16
C TYR A 453 8.70 16.66 -9.63
N SER A 454 9.67 16.17 -10.40
CA SER A 454 11.10 16.20 -10.03
C SER A 454 11.62 17.64 -9.86
N ALA A 455 11.22 18.54 -10.76
CA ALA A 455 11.59 19.95 -10.68
C ALA A 455 11.01 20.62 -9.42
N LEU A 456 9.72 20.44 -9.15
CA LEU A 456 9.06 20.98 -7.96
C LEU A 456 9.64 20.38 -6.68
N GLN A 457 9.96 19.09 -6.65
CA GLN A 457 10.58 18.46 -5.49
C GLN A 457 11.94 19.10 -5.16
N THR A 458 12.74 19.37 -6.19
CA THR A 458 14.05 20.03 -6.05
C THR A 458 13.91 21.46 -5.53
N GLU A 459 12.95 22.23 -6.09
CA GLU A 459 12.66 23.60 -5.67
C GLU A 459 12.17 23.66 -4.21
N ILE A 460 11.23 22.80 -3.84
CA ILE A 460 10.70 22.68 -2.47
C ILE A 460 11.82 22.36 -1.49
N GLN A 461 12.69 21.39 -1.82
CA GLN A 461 13.80 20.99 -0.96
C GLN A 461 14.75 22.17 -0.71
N LYS A 462 15.10 22.91 -1.77
CA LYS A 462 15.94 24.10 -1.68
C LYS A 462 15.32 25.19 -0.80
N ASP A 463 14.03 25.45 -0.95
CA ASP A 463 13.32 26.46 -0.14
C ASP A 463 13.22 26.06 1.34
N VAL A 464 13.06 24.76 1.62
CA VAL A 464 13.08 24.22 3.00
C VAL A 464 14.46 24.42 3.63
N GLU A 465 15.53 24.09 2.91
CA GLU A 465 16.91 24.27 3.37
C GLU A 465 17.27 25.75 3.61
N GLN A 466 16.69 26.65 2.82
CA GLN A 466 16.87 28.10 2.97
C GLN A 466 15.97 28.72 4.06
N GLY A 467 15.15 27.90 4.73
CA GLY A 467 14.26 28.36 5.81
C GLY A 467 13.08 29.22 5.33
N PHE A 468 12.78 29.20 4.03
CA PHE A 468 11.66 29.95 3.46
C PHE A 468 10.30 29.28 3.69
N VAL A 469 10.31 28.00 4.09
CA VAL A 469 9.10 27.21 4.36
C VAL A 469 8.85 27.11 5.86
N ARG A 470 7.90 27.89 6.38
CA ARG A 470 7.57 27.92 7.82
C ARG A 470 6.93 26.64 8.36
N ASN A 471 6.30 25.83 7.52
CA ASN A 471 5.68 24.55 7.95
C ASN A 471 5.69 23.50 6.83
N PRO A 472 6.82 22.82 6.58
CA PRO A 472 6.99 21.91 5.45
C PRO A 472 5.99 20.74 5.42
N SER A 473 5.51 20.28 6.58
CA SER A 473 4.56 19.16 6.68
C SER A 473 3.15 19.50 6.17
N LYS A 474 2.85 20.78 5.94
CA LYS A 474 1.58 21.24 5.36
C LYS A 474 1.59 21.37 3.84
N TRP A 475 2.73 21.10 3.22
CA TRP A 475 2.93 21.15 1.78
C TRP A 475 3.20 19.75 1.29
N VAL A 476 2.30 19.22 0.46
CA VAL A 476 2.41 17.84 -0.03
C VAL A 476 2.41 17.86 -1.55
N LEU A 477 3.50 17.37 -2.13
CA LEU A 477 3.64 17.22 -3.58
C LEU A 477 3.07 15.87 -4.03
N LEU A 478 2.28 15.91 -5.10
CA LEU A 478 1.59 14.77 -5.69
C LEU A 478 2.03 14.60 -7.14
N SER A 479 2.42 13.37 -7.49
CA SER A 479 2.45 12.97 -8.90
C SER A 479 1.00 12.70 -9.33
N SER A 480 0.54 13.50 -10.29
CA SER A 480 -0.78 13.42 -10.89
C SER A 480 -0.64 13.36 -12.41
N VAL A 481 0.14 12.39 -12.90
CA VAL A 481 0.17 12.05 -14.33
C VAL A 481 -1.23 11.59 -14.72
N GLY A 482 -1.96 12.48 -15.37
CA GLY A 482 -3.37 12.32 -15.72
C GLY A 482 -3.58 12.53 -17.22
N PRO A 483 -4.85 12.64 -17.66
CA PRO A 483 -5.18 12.89 -19.06
C PRO A 483 -4.46 14.14 -19.58
N ALA A 484 -3.90 14.07 -20.79
CA ALA A 484 -3.20 15.19 -21.45
C ALA A 484 -4.13 16.37 -21.85
N THR A 485 -5.39 16.35 -21.42
CA THR A 485 -6.40 17.36 -21.71
C THR A 485 -6.11 18.65 -20.94
N SER A 486 -6.17 19.78 -21.64
CA SER A 486 -6.09 21.12 -21.03
C SER A 486 -7.22 22.02 -21.52
N SER A 487 -7.61 23.01 -20.71
CA SER A 487 -8.60 24.01 -21.15
C SER A 487 -8.16 24.74 -22.43
N THR A 488 -6.85 24.92 -22.67
CA THR A 488 -6.35 25.54 -23.91
C THR A 488 -6.60 24.66 -25.12
N MET A 489 -6.35 23.35 -25.01
CA MET A 489 -6.64 22.38 -26.07
C MET A 489 -8.15 22.31 -26.37
N ILE A 490 -9.00 22.33 -25.33
CA ILE A 490 -10.46 22.32 -25.56
C ILE A 490 -10.91 23.60 -26.25
N ARG A 491 -10.39 24.77 -25.84
CA ARG A 491 -10.69 26.03 -26.54
C ARG A 491 -10.23 26.01 -28.00
N SER A 492 -9.07 25.43 -28.32
CA SER A 492 -8.62 25.35 -29.72
C SER A 492 -9.54 24.49 -30.58
N ILE A 493 -10.11 23.40 -30.03
CA ILE A 493 -11.12 22.61 -30.72
C ILE A 493 -12.38 23.44 -30.98
N LEU A 494 -12.85 24.18 -29.97
CA LEU A 494 -14.08 24.97 -30.07
C LEU A 494 -13.99 26.09 -31.11
N VAL A 495 -12.85 26.78 -31.19
CA VAL A 495 -12.65 27.92 -32.10
C VAL A 495 -12.08 27.54 -33.48
N ASP A 496 -11.80 26.26 -33.74
CA ASP A 496 -11.30 25.84 -35.04
C ASP A 496 -12.35 26.07 -36.13
N GLY A 497 -12.07 27.00 -37.04
CA GLY A 497 -12.96 27.37 -38.15
C GLY A 497 -13.03 26.31 -39.26
N ASN A 498 -12.11 25.34 -39.27
CA ASN A 498 -12.06 24.29 -40.29
C ASN A 498 -12.86 23.03 -39.92
N THR A 499 -13.48 22.99 -38.74
CA THR A 499 -14.24 21.84 -38.26
C THR A 499 -15.72 22.17 -38.11
N THR A 500 -16.58 21.22 -38.50
CA THR A 500 -18.04 21.34 -38.34
C THR A 500 -18.46 21.17 -36.88
N SER A 501 -19.66 21.63 -36.51
CA SER A 501 -20.19 21.45 -35.15
C SER A 501 -20.24 19.99 -34.72
N ASP A 502 -20.59 19.07 -35.63
CA ASP A 502 -20.60 17.63 -35.35
C ASP A 502 -19.20 17.06 -35.12
N GLN A 503 -18.22 17.50 -35.89
CA GLN A 503 -16.82 17.11 -35.68
C GLN A 503 -16.34 17.61 -34.31
N LYS A 504 -16.60 18.87 -33.96
CA LYS A 504 -16.27 19.43 -32.65
C LYS A 504 -16.94 18.65 -31.51
N ARG A 505 -18.23 18.31 -31.65
CA ARG A 505 -18.96 17.46 -30.70
C ARG A 505 -18.26 16.12 -30.50
N GLN A 506 -17.90 15.41 -31.58
CA GLN A 506 -17.17 14.14 -31.49
C GLN A 506 -15.79 14.28 -30.82
N HIS A 507 -15.09 15.41 -31.02
CA HIS A 507 -13.86 15.71 -30.29
C HIS A 507 -14.12 15.87 -28.78
N LEU A 508 -15.15 16.62 -28.38
CA LEU A 508 -15.51 16.81 -26.97
C LEU A 508 -15.89 15.49 -26.29
N LEU A 509 -16.71 14.65 -26.95
CA LEU A 509 -17.08 13.33 -26.44
C LEU A 509 -15.83 12.45 -26.20
N ARG A 510 -14.87 12.43 -27.14
CA ARG A 510 -13.59 11.71 -26.98
C ARG A 510 -12.74 12.22 -25.81
N HIS A 511 -12.91 13.48 -25.41
CA HIS A 511 -12.25 14.08 -24.26
C HIS A 511 -13.06 13.95 -22.95
N GLY A 512 -14.13 13.14 -22.95
CA GLY A 512 -14.88 12.76 -21.76
C GLY A 512 -15.90 13.81 -21.31
N TYR A 513 -16.39 14.65 -22.22
CA TYR A 513 -17.59 15.45 -21.96
C TYR A 513 -18.83 14.61 -22.24
N PRO A 514 -19.84 14.59 -21.35
CA PRO A 514 -21.15 14.07 -21.69
C PRO A 514 -21.80 14.92 -22.78
N ASP A 515 -22.74 14.34 -23.54
CA ASP A 515 -23.31 15.00 -24.72
C ASP A 515 -23.98 16.35 -24.39
N GLU A 516 -24.68 16.44 -23.26
CA GLU A 516 -25.27 17.71 -22.78
C GLU A 516 -24.21 18.79 -22.52
N ALA A 517 -23.07 18.42 -21.90
CA ALA A 517 -21.97 19.36 -21.67
C ALA A 517 -21.29 19.77 -22.98
N ALA A 518 -21.17 18.84 -23.93
CA ALA A 518 -20.64 19.14 -25.26
C ALA A 518 -21.56 20.11 -26.02
N THR A 519 -22.88 19.92 -25.94
CA THR A 519 -23.88 20.84 -26.51
C THR A 519 -23.72 22.24 -25.93
N LEU A 520 -23.69 22.38 -24.59
CA LEU A 520 -23.54 23.69 -23.94
C LEU A 520 -22.25 24.41 -24.33
N LEU A 521 -21.15 23.68 -24.50
CA LEU A 521 -19.88 24.27 -24.94
C LEU A 521 -19.91 24.77 -26.39
N LEU A 522 -20.72 24.15 -27.25
CA LEU A 522 -20.88 24.55 -28.65
C LEU A 522 -21.90 25.69 -28.80
N GLU A 523 -22.97 25.67 -28.02
CA GLU A 523 -23.99 26.74 -27.98
C GLU A 523 -23.44 28.03 -27.37
N GLY A 524 -22.56 27.93 -26.36
CA GLY A 524 -21.88 29.09 -25.75
C GLY A 524 -20.86 29.78 -26.66
N LEU A 525 -20.75 29.37 -27.93
CA LEU A 525 -19.97 30.06 -28.98
C LEU A 525 -20.79 31.08 -29.77
N VAL A 526 -22.12 31.06 -29.62
CA VAL A 526 -23.08 31.87 -30.39
C VAL A 526 -23.29 33.24 -29.76
#